data_AF-A0A5K0VD74-F1
#
_entry.id   AF-A0A5K0VD74-F1
#
_cell.length_a   1.000
_cell.length_b   1.000
_cell.length_c   1.000
_cell.angle_alpha   90.00
_cell.angle_beta   90.00
_cell.angle_gamma   90.00
#
_symmetry.space_group_name_H-M   'P 1'
#
loop_
_entity.id
_entity.type
_entity.pdbx_description
1 polymer ?
#
loop_
_entity_poly.entity_id
_entity_poly.type
_entity_poly.pdbx_seq_one_letter_code
_entity_poly.pdbx_strand_id
1 'polypeptide(L)'
;ALNNLGSVYVECRKLDMAADCYINALKIRHTRAHQGLARVHYLNNNREAAYEEMTKLIEKAKNNASAYEKRSEYCDRDLTKEDLKMVTQLDPLRVYPYRYRAA
;
A
#
# COMPACT_ATOMS: atom_id res chain seq x y z
N ALA A 1 13.67 11.18 -6.29
CA ALA A 1 14.46 11.49 -5.06
C ALA A 1 13.61 11.34 -3.79
N LEU A 2 12.52 12.13 -3.63
CA LEU A 2 11.71 12.16 -2.40
C LEU A 2 11.15 10.81 -1.95
N ASN A 3 10.69 9.95 -2.88
CA ASN A 3 10.20 8.60 -2.54
C ASN A 3 11.30 7.71 -1.91
N ASN A 4 12.52 7.79 -2.46
CA ASN A 4 13.64 7.01 -1.96
C ASN A 4 14.12 7.56 -0.60
N LEU A 5 14.13 8.89 -0.45
CA LEU A 5 14.43 9.54 0.82
C LEU A 5 13.41 9.16 1.91
N GLY A 6 12.13 9.12 1.57
CA GLY A 6 11.09 8.62 2.47
C GLY A 6 11.33 7.17 2.90
N SER A 7 11.84 6.32 2.00
CA SER A 7 12.16 4.92 2.34
C SER A 7 13.29 4.82 3.36
N VAL A 8 14.35 5.63 3.18
CA VAL A 8 15.46 5.74 4.15
C VAL A 8 14.96 6.24 5.50
N TYR A 9 14.08 7.23 5.53
CA TYR A 9 13.51 7.72 6.79
C TYR A 9 12.67 6.67 7.52
N VAL A 10 11.91 5.84 6.79
CA VAL A 10 11.20 4.70 7.40
C VAL A 10 12.18 3.71 8.02
N GLU A 11 13.28 3.40 7.35
CA GLU A 11 14.33 2.50 7.89
C GLU A 11 14.97 3.07 9.16
N CYS A 12 15.15 4.40 9.22
CA CYS A 12 15.61 5.10 10.42
C CYS A 12 14.51 5.32 11.48
N ARG A 13 13.31 4.74 11.33
CA ARG A 13 12.13 4.98 12.20
C ARG A 13 11.71 6.45 12.35
N LYS A 14 12.11 7.31 11.41
CA LYS A 14 11.74 8.72 11.34
C LYS A 14 10.44 8.89 10.57
N LEU A 15 9.35 8.41 11.16
CA LEU A 15 8.07 8.23 10.46
C LEU A 15 7.44 9.57 10.01
N ASP A 16 7.53 10.63 10.81
CA ASP A 16 7.00 11.96 10.44
C ASP A 16 7.74 12.55 9.24
N MET A 17 9.08 12.49 9.24
CA MET A 17 9.91 12.93 8.10
C MET A 17 9.65 12.09 6.85
N ALA A 18 9.38 10.79 7.01
CA ALA A 18 9.00 9.92 5.91
C ALA A 18 7.65 10.34 5.32
N ALA A 19 6.64 10.61 6.16
CA ALA A 19 5.33 11.09 5.72
C ALA A 19 5.46 12.39 4.93
N ASP A 20 6.22 13.37 5.43
CA ASP A 20 6.47 14.64 4.73
C ASP A 20 7.12 14.43 3.36
N CYS A 21 8.09 13.52 3.25
CA CYS A 21 8.71 13.18 1.97
C CYS A 21 7.71 12.59 0.97
N TYR A 22 6.84 11.68 1.42
CA TYR A 22 5.81 11.09 0.56
C TYR A 22 4.73 12.10 0.18
N ILE A 23 4.28 12.94 1.10
CA ILE A 23 3.32 14.03 0.82
C ILE A 23 3.89 14.98 -0.23
N ASN A 24 5.16 15.39 -0.09
CA ASN A 24 5.81 16.24 -1.09
C ASN A 24 6.02 15.52 -2.43
N ALA A 25 6.27 14.20 -2.44
CA ALA A 25 6.31 13.40 -3.65
C ALA A 25 4.92 13.34 -4.34
N LEU A 26 3.82 13.29 -3.57
CA LEU A 26 2.46 13.33 -4.12
C LEU A 26 2.13 14.69 -4.74
N LYS A 27 2.60 15.80 -4.15
CA LYS A 27 2.43 17.15 -4.72
C LYS A 27 3.03 17.27 -6.13
N ILE A 28 4.13 16.57 -6.40
CA ILE A 28 4.75 16.49 -7.73
C ILE A 28 4.21 15.32 -8.58
N ARG A 29 3.02 14.80 -8.26
CA ARG A 29 2.28 13.75 -8.99
C ARG A 29 2.96 12.37 -9.00
N HIS A 30 3.79 12.06 -8.01
CA HIS A 30 4.40 10.72 -7.90
C HIS A 30 3.44 9.72 -7.23
N THR A 31 2.52 9.12 -8.00
CA THR A 31 1.45 8.25 -7.49
C THR A 31 1.93 7.11 -6.58
N ARG A 32 3.10 6.52 -6.85
CA ARG A 32 3.68 5.44 -6.01
C ARG A 32 3.99 5.86 -4.56
N ALA A 33 4.04 7.17 -4.28
CA ALA A 33 4.27 7.68 -2.93
C ALA A 33 3.12 7.34 -1.96
N HIS A 34 1.89 7.11 -2.47
CA HIS A 34 0.78 6.59 -1.67
C HIS A 34 1.15 5.27 -0.96
N GLN A 35 1.90 4.39 -1.61
CA GLN A 35 2.34 3.13 -1.01
C GLN A 35 3.30 3.35 0.16
N GLY A 36 4.18 4.35 0.04
CA GLY A 36 5.11 4.74 1.09
C GLY A 36 4.39 5.34 2.29
N LEU A 37 3.41 6.22 2.02
CA LEU A 37 2.58 6.83 3.04
C LEU A 37 1.71 5.80 3.77
N ALA A 38 1.12 4.85 3.05
CA ALA A 38 0.38 3.73 3.64
C ALA A 38 1.26 2.90 4.60
N ARG A 39 2.52 2.62 4.21
CA ARG A 39 3.48 1.94 5.09
C ARG A 39 3.76 2.75 6.36
N VAL A 40 3.91 4.06 6.25
CA VAL A 40 4.11 4.94 7.42
C VAL A 40 2.91 4.90 8.36
N HIS A 41 1.68 4.99 7.83
CA HIS A 41 0.46 4.88 8.64
C HIS A 41 0.36 3.53 9.35
N TYR A 42 0.66 2.43 8.65
CA TYR A 42 0.67 1.10 9.24
C TYR A 42 1.70 0.98 10.39
N LEU A 43 2.91 1.51 10.19
CA LEU A 43 3.95 1.53 11.22
C LEU A 43 3.59 2.41 12.43
N ASN A 44 2.74 3.43 12.22
CA ASN A 44 2.13 4.24 13.27
C ASN A 44 0.86 3.61 13.88
N ASN A 45 0.62 2.32 13.62
CA ASN A 45 -0.54 1.56 14.09
C ASN A 45 -1.91 2.11 13.61
N ASN A 46 -1.92 2.89 12.52
CA ASN A 46 -3.13 3.40 11.89
C ASN A 46 -3.42 2.63 10.60
N ARG A 47 -4.08 1.48 10.76
CA ARG A 47 -4.42 0.58 9.64
C ARG A 47 -5.47 1.16 8.70
N GLU A 48 -6.44 1.90 9.22
CA GLU A 48 -7.49 2.55 8.43
C GLU A 48 -6.89 3.56 7.45
N ALA A 49 -6.03 4.45 7.94
CA ALA A 49 -5.33 5.42 7.06
C ALA A 49 -4.43 4.73 6.03
N ALA A 50 -3.78 3.62 6.40
CA ALA A 50 -2.99 2.83 5.46
C ALA A 50 -3.85 2.24 4.34
N TYR A 51 -5.04 1.73 4.69
CA TYR A 51 -6.00 1.19 3.73
C TYR A 51 -6.55 2.27 2.79
N GLU A 52 -6.89 3.44 3.31
CA GLU A 52 -7.36 4.58 2.50
C GLU A 52 -6.29 5.05 1.50
N GLU A 53 -5.04 5.18 1.94
CA GLU A 53 -3.95 5.60 1.05
C GLU A 53 -3.69 4.58 -0.07
N MET A 54 -3.78 3.27 0.22
CA MET A 54 -3.71 2.24 -0.82
C MET A 54 -4.91 2.28 -1.77
N THR A 55 -6.09 2.65 -1.28
CA THR A 55 -7.29 2.81 -2.11
C THR A 55 -7.11 3.96 -3.11
N LYS A 56 -6.58 5.11 -2.66
CA LYS A 56 -6.21 6.23 -3.54
C LYS A 56 -5.19 5.82 -4.61
N LEU A 57 -4.23 4.96 -4.26
CA LEU A 57 -3.27 4.40 -5.22
C LEU A 57 -3.96 3.54 -6.28
N ILE A 58 -4.87 2.66 -5.88
CA ILE A 58 -5.62 1.75 -6.77
C ILE A 58 -6.47 2.56 -7.75
N GLU A 59 -7.20 3.57 -7.30
CA GLU A 59 -8.02 4.42 -8.15
C GLU A 59 -7.19 5.17 -9.21
N LYS A 60 -5.98 5.60 -8.85
CA LYS A 60 -5.09 6.36 -9.73
C LYS A 60 -4.26 5.47 -10.66
N ALA A 61 -4.01 4.21 -10.27
CA ALA A 61 -3.15 3.31 -11.02
C ALA A 61 -3.98 2.31 -11.84
N LYS A 62 -3.95 2.46 -13.17
CA LYS A 62 -4.56 1.46 -14.07
C LYS A 62 -3.84 0.11 -13.89
N ASN A 63 -4.57 -0.86 -13.33
CA ASN A 63 -4.22 -2.27 -13.26
C ASN A 63 -3.05 -2.64 -12.32
N ASN A 64 -3.30 -2.65 -11.00
CA ASN A 64 -2.29 -3.04 -10.01
C ASN A 64 -2.80 -4.15 -9.08
N ALA A 65 -2.73 -5.40 -9.53
CA ALA A 65 -2.90 -6.57 -8.67
C ALA A 65 -2.00 -6.49 -7.41
N SER A 66 -0.79 -5.93 -7.53
CA SER A 66 0.11 -5.71 -6.38
C SER A 66 -0.40 -4.69 -5.35
N ALA A 67 -1.22 -3.74 -5.77
CA ALA A 67 -1.76 -2.75 -4.84
C ALA A 67 -2.91 -3.34 -4.01
N TYR A 68 -3.78 -4.16 -4.63
CA TYR A 68 -4.79 -4.94 -3.90
C TYR A 68 -4.14 -5.93 -2.92
N GLU A 69 -3.06 -6.60 -3.33
CA GLU A 69 -2.33 -7.50 -2.43
C GLU A 69 -1.79 -6.76 -1.20
N LYS A 70 -1.10 -5.63 -1.40
CA LYS A 70 -0.59 -4.83 -0.28
C LYS A 70 -1.70 -4.25 0.59
N ARG A 71 -2.82 -3.84 -0.01
CA ARG A 71 -3.96 -3.33 0.75
C ARG A 71 -4.59 -4.41 1.64
N SER A 72 -4.58 -5.66 1.18
CA SER A 72 -5.05 -6.81 1.93
C SER A 72 -4.30 -7.06 3.25
N GLU A 73 -3.06 -6.56 3.37
CA GLU A 73 -2.25 -6.61 4.60
C GLU A 73 -2.72 -5.63 5.68
N TYR A 74 -3.52 -4.61 5.30
CA TYR A 74 -3.94 -3.52 6.19
C TYR A 74 -5.39 -3.64 6.67
N CYS A 75 -6.17 -4.60 6.17
CA CYS A 75 -7.59 -4.71 6.45
C CYS A 75 -7.97 -5.97 7.24
N ASP A 76 -9.22 -5.99 7.71
CA ASP A 76 -9.79 -7.15 8.38
C ASP A 76 -10.07 -8.28 7.39
N ARG A 77 -10.20 -9.50 7.93
CA ARG A 77 -10.28 -10.76 7.19
C ARG A 77 -11.29 -10.76 6.04
N ASP A 78 -12.44 -10.10 6.17
CA ASP A 78 -13.45 -10.08 5.11
C ASP A 78 -13.08 -9.13 3.96
N LEU A 79 -12.50 -7.96 4.28
CA LEU A 79 -11.94 -7.06 3.27
C LEU A 79 -10.71 -7.68 2.59
N THR A 80 -9.89 -8.43 3.34
CA THR A 80 -8.76 -9.17 2.77
C THR A 80 -9.23 -10.15 1.70
N LYS A 81 -10.33 -10.88 1.92
CA LYS A 81 -10.87 -11.83 0.93
C LYS A 81 -11.30 -11.13 -0.36
N GLU A 82 -11.97 -9.98 -0.25
CA GLU A 82 -12.39 -9.20 -1.42
C GLU A 82 -11.19 -8.65 -2.20
N ASP A 83 -10.18 -8.13 -1.50
CA ASP A 83 -8.93 -7.69 -2.13
C ASP A 83 -8.23 -8.83 -2.86
N LEU A 84 -8.09 -10.00 -2.23
CA LEU A 84 -7.47 -11.19 -2.86
C LEU A 84 -8.27 -11.75 -4.03
N LYS A 85 -9.60 -11.59 -4.03
CA LYS A 85 -10.46 -11.90 -5.16
C LYS A 85 -10.16 -10.97 -6.34
N MET A 86 -10.03 -9.66 -6.09
CA MET A 86 -9.60 -8.70 -7.11
C MET A 86 -8.19 -9.01 -7.64
N VAL A 87 -7.23 -9.37 -6.76
CA VAL A 87 -5.89 -9.83 -7.20
C VAL A 87 -6.00 -10.99 -8.17
N THR A 88 -6.81 -12.01 -7.84
CA THR A 88 -7.00 -13.20 -8.70
C THR A 88 -7.64 -12.83 -10.04
N GLN A 89 -8.57 -11.87 -10.06
CA GLN A 89 -9.23 -11.42 -11.30
C GLN A 89 -8.28 -10.63 -12.21
N LEU A 90 -7.42 -9.80 -11.63
CA LEU A 90 -6.47 -8.97 -12.38
C LEU A 90 -5.24 -9.76 -12.84
N ASP A 91 -4.78 -10.70 -12.02
CA ASP A 91 -3.62 -11.54 -12.29
C ASP A 91 -3.80 -12.96 -11.69
N PRO A 92 -4.39 -13.90 -12.46
CA PRO A 92 -4.65 -15.26 -12.00
C PRO A 92 -3.37 -16.09 -11.73
N LEU A 93 -2.21 -15.67 -12.22
CA LEU A 93 -0.95 -16.41 -12.04
C LEU A 93 -0.27 -16.08 -10.70
N ARG A 94 -0.79 -15.10 -9.97
CA ARG A 94 -0.20 -14.65 -8.71
C ARG A 94 -0.45 -15.65 -7.59
N VAL A 95 0.62 -16.10 -6.94
CA VAL A 95 0.60 -17.22 -5.98
C VAL A 95 0.03 -16.83 -4.61
N TYR A 96 0.16 -15.57 -4.20
CA TYR A 96 -0.18 -15.11 -2.85
C TYR A 96 -1.65 -15.32 -2.45
N PRO A 97 -2.66 -14.97 -3.28
CA PRO A 97 -4.06 -15.26 -2.98
C PRO A 97 -4.37 -16.75 -2.72
N TYR A 98 -3.69 -17.66 -3.42
CA TYR A 98 -3.89 -19.11 -3.25
C TYR A 98 -3.25 -19.62 -1.96
N ARG A 99 -2.04 -19.14 -1.63
CA ARG A 99 -1.38 -19.47 -0.36
C ARG A 99 -2.18 -19.01 0.84
N TYR A 100 -2.74 -17.79 0.79
CA TYR A 100 -3.55 -17.26 1.88
C TYR A 100 -4.81 -18.10 2.13
N ARG A 101 -5.46 -18.62 1.08
CA ARG A 101 -6.67 -19.46 1.20
C ARG A 101 -6.39 -20.87 1.71
N ALA A 102 -5.16 -21.35 1.58
CA ALA A 102 -4.75 -22.70 1.99
C ALA A 102 -4.24 -22.77 3.45
N ALA A 103 -4.02 -21.62 4.09
CA ALA A 103 -3.61 -21.49 5.49
C ALA A 103 -4.82 -21.34 6.42
#